data_AF-A0A838VLI0-F1
#
_entry.id   AF-A0A838VLI0-F1
#
_cell.length_a   1.000
_cell.length_b   1.000
_cell.length_c   1.000
_cell.angle_alpha   90.00
_cell.angle_beta   90.00
_cell.angle_gamma   90.00
#
_symmetry.space_group_name_H-M   'P 1'
#
loop_
_entity.id
_entity.type
_entity.pdbx_description
1 polymer ?
#
loop_
_entity_poly.entity_id
_entity_poly.type
_entity_poly.pdbx_seq_one_letter_code
_entity_poly.pdbx_strand_id
1 'polypeptide(L)'
;GKTNINNLLINSSSQGQLKKLPIYHEFTDSFWAEELYIEGFFPLELINLYLSDKKDKVFSHVQADSSGNVRLSVASLYDLLSPNSNWYALDYQRLGEELQLLIKMEIAPLEISWTWNNQTISLSGLSSEEIYSLSCWNLLIPEKSPLEIKIPLISPDEDNVTIRLELLPGIYHVQLFAKQKLLHNLGWWCNSNQTDLPDEALENEALENYCYTILGNESIPDFLNAAQNFDYEYQLLETAIHSLCSLSYHFPKWLDKNSLSNKLEALINTLKIQLTNPNLPPVKPIVEPISTKNIAATKKSWLLIKLTIPKKRDYIHKIIKIKVVEYKLQDEILSIQLPTQWIYKDSILLQCNNIEIVNSYIQTLDYVQTIQPLLSQDAQKIS
;
A
#
# COMPACT_ATOMS: atom_id res chain seq x y z
N GLY A 1 -27.30 -51.01 13.36
CA GLY A 1 -27.87 -50.02 14.29
C GLY A 1 -27.04 -48.77 14.18
N LYS A 2 -27.65 -47.59 14.03
CA LYS A 2 -26.92 -46.32 13.97
C LYS A 2 -26.30 -46.07 15.34
N THR A 3 -24.97 -46.19 15.45
CA THR A 3 -24.23 -45.86 16.67
C THR A 3 -24.28 -44.36 16.87
N ASN A 4 -25.07 -43.95 17.86
CA ASN A 4 -25.06 -42.59 18.37
C ASN A 4 -23.69 -42.31 19.01
N ILE A 5 -23.21 -41.08 18.88
CA ILE A 5 -21.99 -40.51 19.48
C ILE A 5 -21.93 -40.70 21.01
N ASN A 6 -23.06 -41.05 21.64
CA ASN A 6 -23.26 -41.15 23.08
C ASN A 6 -22.48 -42.28 23.81
N ASN A 7 -21.65 -43.07 23.13
CA ASN A 7 -20.97 -44.22 23.76
C ASN A 7 -19.44 -44.08 23.87
N LEU A 8 -18.81 -43.06 23.27
CA LEU A 8 -17.37 -42.86 23.42
C LEU A 8 -17.09 -42.06 24.70
N LEU A 9 -16.13 -42.55 25.49
CA LEU A 9 -15.62 -41.82 26.65
C LEU A 9 -14.35 -41.08 26.22
N ILE A 10 -14.39 -39.75 26.26
CA ILE A 10 -13.27 -38.91 25.82
C ILE A 10 -12.72 -38.19 27.05
N ASN A 11 -11.43 -38.40 27.30
CA ASN A 11 -10.66 -37.68 28.29
C ASN A 11 -9.67 -36.76 27.59
N SER A 12 -9.62 -35.52 28.04
CA SER A 12 -8.67 -34.50 27.64
C SER A 12 -7.63 -34.31 28.73
N SER A 13 -6.38 -34.13 28.35
CA SER A 13 -5.29 -33.77 29.26
C SER A 13 -5.54 -32.46 30.01
N SER A 14 -6.22 -31.50 29.38
CA SER A 14 -6.51 -30.19 29.98
C SER A 14 -7.86 -30.12 30.71
N GLN A 15 -8.87 -30.87 30.26
CA GLN A 15 -10.26 -30.74 30.76
C GLN A 15 -10.78 -32.01 31.47
N GLY A 16 -10.00 -33.09 31.54
CA GLY A 16 -10.41 -34.35 32.15
C GLY A 16 -11.51 -35.05 31.34
N GLN A 17 -12.42 -35.74 32.02
CA GLN A 17 -13.52 -36.47 31.36
C GLN A 17 -14.57 -35.51 30.79
N LEU A 18 -14.79 -35.59 29.48
CA LEU A 18 -15.64 -34.67 28.76
C LEU A 18 -17.08 -35.16 28.70
N LYS A 19 -18.01 -34.24 28.98
CA LYS A 19 -19.47 -34.48 28.84
C LYS A 19 -20.03 -33.96 27.52
N LYS A 20 -19.27 -33.15 26.78
CA LYS A 20 -19.71 -32.50 25.54
C LYS A 20 -18.51 -32.21 24.64
N LEU A 21 -18.68 -32.49 23.35
CA LEU A 21 -17.78 -32.08 22.28
C LEU A 21 -18.30 -30.80 21.58
N PRO A 22 -17.42 -30.01 20.94
CA PRO A 22 -15.96 -30.19 20.91
C PRO A 22 -15.27 -29.61 22.13
N ILE A 23 -14.00 -29.95 22.31
CA ILE A 23 -13.06 -29.32 23.25
C ILE A 23 -12.67 -27.96 22.67
N TYR A 24 -12.75 -26.90 23.47
CA TYR A 24 -12.40 -25.55 23.05
C TYR A 24 -11.10 -25.09 23.69
N HIS A 25 -10.22 -24.52 22.87
CA HIS A 25 -9.01 -23.81 23.31
C HIS A 25 -8.97 -22.38 22.75
N GLU A 26 -8.44 -21.47 23.56
CA GLU A 26 -8.27 -20.05 23.21
C GLU A 26 -6.86 -19.74 22.69
N PHE A 27 -5.90 -20.64 22.91
CA PHE A 27 -4.49 -20.43 22.56
C PHE A 27 -3.94 -21.56 21.70
N THR A 28 -3.03 -21.20 20.78
CA THR A 28 -2.35 -22.15 19.87
C THR A 28 -1.55 -23.19 20.65
N ASP A 29 -0.77 -22.78 21.64
CA ASP A 29 0.07 -23.69 22.42
C ASP A 29 -0.78 -24.71 23.19
N SER A 30 -1.92 -24.28 23.72
CA SER A 30 -2.85 -25.17 24.43
C SER A 30 -3.52 -26.17 23.48
N PHE A 31 -3.85 -25.75 22.26
CA PHE A 31 -4.41 -26.65 21.25
C PHE A 31 -3.41 -27.74 20.85
N TRP A 32 -2.15 -27.37 20.60
CA TRP A 32 -1.12 -28.33 20.17
C TRP A 32 -0.61 -29.23 21.29
N ALA A 33 -0.60 -28.73 22.53
CA ALA A 33 -0.22 -29.52 23.70
C ALA A 33 -1.28 -30.57 24.10
N GLU A 34 -2.47 -30.55 23.49
CA GLU A 34 -3.57 -31.40 23.91
C GLU A 34 -3.30 -32.88 23.61
N GLU A 35 -3.52 -33.72 24.62
CA GLU A 35 -3.60 -35.18 24.48
C GLU A 35 -5.02 -35.66 24.74
N LEU A 36 -5.54 -36.46 23.81
CA LEU A 36 -6.86 -37.06 23.88
C LEU A 36 -6.73 -38.56 24.13
N TYR A 37 -7.55 -39.05 25.04
CA TYR A 37 -7.75 -40.48 25.27
C TYR A 37 -9.22 -40.82 25.04
N ILE A 38 -9.48 -41.65 24.04
CA ILE A 38 -10.82 -42.00 23.59
C ILE A 38 -11.02 -43.50 23.78
N GLU A 39 -12.06 -43.87 24.52
CA GLU A 39 -12.46 -45.25 24.74
C GLU A 39 -13.79 -45.55 24.03
N GLY A 40 -13.99 -46.80 23.65
CA GLY A 40 -15.27 -47.30 23.13
C GLY A 40 -15.33 -47.49 21.61
N PHE A 41 -14.19 -47.45 20.92
CA PHE A 41 -14.10 -47.92 19.53
C PHE A 41 -14.15 -49.46 19.48
N PHE A 42 -14.37 -50.02 18.28
CA PHE A 42 -14.15 -51.44 18.09
C PHE A 42 -12.63 -51.76 18.19
N PRO A 43 -12.25 -52.95 18.70
CA PRO A 43 -10.87 -53.38 18.69
C PRO A 43 -10.26 -53.27 17.28
N LEU A 44 -9.08 -52.64 17.19
CA LEU A 44 -8.36 -52.44 15.92
C LEU A 44 -9.11 -51.62 14.85
N GLU A 45 -10.16 -50.90 15.23
CA GLU A 45 -10.88 -49.98 14.34
C GLU A 45 -9.93 -48.90 13.80
N LEU A 46 -10.09 -48.54 12.52
CA LEU A 46 -9.35 -47.45 11.89
C LEU A 46 -10.23 -46.19 11.88
N ILE A 47 -9.68 -45.12 12.44
CA ILE A 47 -10.33 -43.83 12.61
C ILE A 47 -9.61 -42.83 11.72
N ASN A 48 -10.37 -42.13 10.88
CA ASN A 48 -9.86 -41.05 10.07
C ASN A 48 -9.81 -39.77 10.91
N LEU A 49 -8.71 -39.04 10.79
CA LEU A 49 -8.49 -37.75 11.43
C LEU A 49 -8.35 -36.69 10.36
N TYR A 50 -8.99 -35.55 10.57
CA TYR A 50 -8.92 -34.41 9.66
C TYR A 50 -8.57 -33.16 10.43
N LEU A 51 -7.39 -32.61 10.15
CA LEU A 51 -6.95 -31.36 10.73
C LEU A 51 -7.15 -30.23 9.71
N SER A 52 -7.69 -29.09 10.13
CA SER A 52 -7.89 -27.93 9.25
C SER A 52 -7.51 -26.62 9.95
N ASP A 53 -7.05 -25.65 9.15
CA ASP A 53 -6.76 -24.28 9.57
C ASP A 53 -7.64 -23.22 8.87
N LYS A 54 -8.82 -23.62 8.36
CA LYS A 54 -9.72 -22.91 7.43
C LYS A 54 -9.25 -22.83 5.97
N LYS A 55 -7.94 -22.80 5.71
CA LYS A 55 -7.40 -22.70 4.34
C LYS A 55 -7.16 -24.07 3.75
N ASP A 56 -6.45 -24.89 4.52
CA ASP A 56 -6.06 -26.23 4.16
C ASP A 56 -6.71 -27.26 5.10
N LYS A 57 -6.75 -28.49 4.61
CA LYS A 57 -7.26 -29.64 5.36
C LYS A 57 -6.38 -30.84 5.08
N VAL A 58 -5.82 -31.43 6.13
CA VAL A 58 -4.91 -32.56 6.05
C VAL A 58 -5.56 -33.80 6.65
N PHE A 59 -5.24 -34.93 6.06
CA PHE A 59 -5.77 -36.22 6.41
C PHE A 59 -4.70 -37.06 7.12
N SER A 60 -5.10 -37.70 8.22
CA SER A 60 -4.34 -38.73 8.90
C SER A 60 -5.29 -39.85 9.34
N HIS A 61 -4.75 -40.95 9.82
CA HIS A 61 -5.54 -42.01 10.44
C HIS A 61 -4.84 -42.55 11.68
N VAL A 62 -5.64 -43.06 12.62
CA VAL A 62 -5.18 -43.74 13.82
C VAL A 62 -5.95 -45.04 13.98
N GLN A 63 -5.30 -46.04 14.56
CA GLN A 63 -5.93 -47.32 14.85
C GLN A 63 -6.17 -47.45 16.35
N ALA A 64 -7.35 -47.91 16.75
CA ALA A 64 -7.63 -48.30 18.12
C ALA A 64 -6.83 -49.54 18.52
N ASP A 65 -6.48 -49.66 19.80
CA ASP A 65 -5.81 -50.85 20.31
C ASP A 65 -6.76 -52.08 20.36
N SER A 66 -6.26 -53.19 20.88
CA SER A 66 -7.03 -54.42 21.05
C SER A 66 -8.21 -54.31 22.04
N SER A 67 -8.23 -53.24 22.84
CA SER A 67 -9.30 -52.94 23.79
C SER A 67 -10.27 -51.86 23.27
N GLY A 68 -10.03 -51.31 22.08
CA GLY A 68 -10.87 -50.25 21.50
C GLY A 68 -10.52 -48.84 21.99
N ASN A 69 -9.29 -48.63 22.49
CA ASN A 69 -8.83 -47.33 22.97
C ASN A 69 -7.90 -46.66 21.96
N VAL A 70 -7.96 -45.33 21.93
CA VAL A 70 -7.09 -44.48 21.12
C VAL A 70 -6.46 -43.43 22.01
N ARG A 71 -5.14 -43.27 21.91
CA ARG A 71 -4.42 -42.12 22.45
C ARG A 71 -3.91 -41.27 21.29
N LEU A 72 -4.25 -40.00 21.30
CA LEU A 72 -3.90 -39.05 20.27
C LEU A 72 -3.20 -37.84 20.89
N SER A 73 -2.03 -37.50 20.38
CA SER A 73 -1.36 -36.23 20.69
C SER A 73 -1.55 -35.29 19.51
N VAL A 74 -2.15 -34.12 19.72
CA VAL A 74 -2.39 -33.17 18.63
C VAL A 74 -1.06 -32.65 18.07
N ALA A 75 -0.02 -32.55 18.89
CA ALA A 75 1.34 -32.19 18.49
C ALA A 75 1.92 -33.09 17.39
N SER A 76 1.50 -34.36 17.28
CA SER A 76 2.01 -35.24 16.21
C SER A 76 1.55 -34.81 14.80
N LEU A 77 0.58 -33.89 14.73
CA LEU A 77 0.05 -33.33 13.50
C LEU A 77 0.56 -31.91 13.23
N TYR A 78 1.44 -31.38 14.08
CA TYR A 78 1.89 -29.98 14.03
C TYR A 78 2.51 -29.59 12.69
N ASP A 79 3.42 -30.42 12.16
CA ASP A 79 4.15 -30.16 10.93
C ASP A 79 3.30 -30.31 9.65
N LEU A 80 2.04 -30.72 9.79
CA LEU A 80 1.15 -30.97 8.65
C LEU A 80 0.45 -29.69 8.16
N LEU A 81 0.32 -28.68 9.01
CA LEU A 81 -0.33 -27.40 8.67
C LEU A 81 0.56 -26.20 9.01
N SER A 82 0.17 -25.04 8.49
CA SER A 82 0.81 -23.78 8.87
C SER A 82 0.68 -23.57 10.38
N PRO A 83 1.77 -23.30 11.13
CA PRO A 83 1.75 -23.21 12.59
C PRO A 83 1.14 -21.91 13.16
N ASN A 84 0.79 -20.96 12.28
CA ASN A 84 0.42 -19.59 12.66
C ASN A 84 -1.06 -19.23 12.38
N SER A 85 -1.94 -20.22 12.25
CA SER A 85 -3.36 -19.95 12.06
C SER A 85 -4.01 -19.42 13.35
N ASN A 86 -5.02 -18.57 13.18
CA ASN A 86 -5.89 -18.11 14.27
C ASN A 86 -7.07 -19.06 14.52
N TRP A 87 -7.09 -20.18 13.80
CA TRP A 87 -8.13 -21.18 13.90
C TRP A 87 -7.57 -22.56 13.56
N TYR A 88 -7.89 -23.54 14.39
CA TYR A 88 -7.71 -24.95 14.06
C TYR A 88 -8.92 -25.76 14.45
N ALA A 89 -9.19 -26.82 13.69
CA ALA A 89 -10.11 -27.86 14.09
C ALA A 89 -9.50 -29.21 13.76
N LEU A 90 -9.68 -30.15 14.69
CA LEU A 90 -9.44 -31.55 14.44
C LEU A 90 -10.78 -32.27 14.54
N ASP A 91 -11.16 -32.88 13.43
CA ASP A 91 -12.30 -33.76 13.33
C ASP A 91 -11.86 -35.23 13.29
N TYR A 92 -12.76 -36.13 13.67
CA TYR A 92 -12.63 -37.56 13.44
C TYR A 92 -13.81 -38.12 12.67
N GLN A 93 -13.58 -39.26 12.02
CA GLN A 93 -14.62 -39.98 11.31
C GLN A 93 -14.37 -41.48 11.42
N ARG A 94 -15.40 -42.22 11.84
CA ARG A 94 -15.46 -43.68 11.72
C ARG A 94 -15.90 -44.05 10.32
N LEU A 95 -15.47 -45.21 9.81
CA LEU A 95 -15.78 -45.61 8.45
C LEU A 95 -17.30 -45.66 8.20
N GLY A 96 -17.78 -44.82 7.28
CA GLY A 96 -19.20 -44.73 6.93
C GLY A 96 -20.06 -43.90 7.88
N GLU A 97 -19.48 -43.26 8.90
CA GLU A 97 -20.16 -42.27 9.75
C GLU A 97 -19.86 -40.82 9.29
N GLU A 98 -20.61 -39.85 9.83
CA GLU A 98 -20.36 -38.44 9.58
C GLU A 98 -19.11 -37.94 10.32
N LEU A 99 -18.52 -36.89 9.79
CA LEU A 99 -17.39 -36.19 10.40
C LEU A 99 -17.84 -35.52 11.71
N GLN A 100 -17.06 -35.68 12.76
CA GLN A 100 -17.36 -35.13 14.09
C GLN A 100 -16.19 -34.31 14.62
N LEU A 101 -16.50 -33.15 15.17
CA LEU A 101 -15.51 -32.21 15.68
C LEU A 101 -15.03 -32.63 17.09
N LEU A 102 -13.74 -32.94 17.25
CA LEU A 102 -13.14 -33.31 18.54
C LEU A 102 -12.71 -32.10 19.33
N ILE A 103 -11.85 -31.29 18.70
CA ILE A 103 -11.19 -30.15 19.33
C ILE A 103 -11.16 -29.01 18.33
N LYS A 104 -11.42 -27.81 18.84
CA LYS A 104 -11.45 -26.58 18.09
C LYS A 104 -10.66 -25.53 18.86
N MET A 105 -9.83 -24.79 18.14
CA MET A 105 -9.26 -23.55 18.59
C MET A 105 -9.74 -22.43 17.68
N GLU A 106 -10.17 -21.34 18.30
CA GLU A 106 -10.48 -20.11 17.60
C GLU A 106 -10.01 -18.97 18.49
N ILE A 107 -8.91 -18.33 18.08
CA ILE A 107 -8.49 -17.09 18.70
C ILE A 107 -9.50 -16.04 18.24
N ALA A 108 -10.32 -15.53 19.16
CA ALA A 108 -11.18 -14.39 18.87
C ALA A 108 -10.30 -13.27 18.28
N PRO A 109 -10.64 -12.72 17.11
CA PRO A 109 -9.87 -11.61 16.57
C PRO A 109 -9.89 -10.50 17.64
N LEU A 110 -8.72 -10.01 18.04
CA LEU A 110 -8.65 -8.80 18.86
C LEU A 110 -9.49 -7.73 18.15
N GLU A 111 -10.52 -7.23 18.84
CA GLU A 111 -11.34 -6.12 18.37
C GLU A 111 -10.53 -4.82 18.51
N ILE A 112 -9.50 -4.72 17.65
CA ILE A 112 -8.67 -3.53 17.59
C ILE A 112 -9.47 -2.48 16.85
N SER A 113 -9.74 -1.37 17.53
CA SER A 113 -10.34 -0.20 16.89
C SER A 113 -9.35 0.95 16.90
N TRP A 114 -9.37 1.76 15.83
CA TRP A 114 -8.45 2.87 15.66
C TRP A 114 -9.11 4.10 15.07
N THR A 115 -8.58 5.26 15.47
CA THR A 115 -8.98 6.55 14.92
C THR A 115 -7.76 7.37 14.54
N TRP A 116 -7.88 8.05 13.40
CA TRP A 116 -6.83 8.90 12.85
C TRP A 116 -7.04 10.36 13.26
N ASN A 117 -5.93 11.05 13.48
CA ASN A 117 -5.86 12.49 13.46
C ASN A 117 -4.65 12.91 12.60
N ASN A 118 -4.48 14.22 12.41
CA ASN A 118 -3.46 14.81 11.54
C ASN A 118 -2.02 14.48 11.95
N GLN A 119 -1.76 13.99 13.17
CA GLN A 119 -0.40 13.65 13.63
C GLN A 119 -0.35 12.39 14.51
N THR A 120 -1.50 11.81 14.84
CA THR A 120 -1.59 10.74 15.83
C THR A 120 -2.57 9.67 15.38
N ILE A 121 -2.32 8.44 15.82
CA ILE A 121 -3.28 7.35 15.80
C ILE A 121 -3.63 6.97 17.24
N SER A 122 -4.92 6.83 17.53
CA SER A 122 -5.38 6.26 18.80
C SER A 122 -5.83 4.83 18.53
N LEU A 123 -5.26 3.88 19.25
CA LEU A 123 -5.57 2.45 19.18
C LEU A 123 -6.24 2.01 20.48
N SER A 124 -7.11 1.03 20.38
CA SER A 124 -7.83 0.42 21.50
C SER A 124 -7.89 -1.10 21.33
N GLY A 125 -8.13 -1.84 22.42
CA GLY A 125 -8.23 -3.30 22.36
C GLY A 125 -6.90 -4.03 22.20
N LEU A 126 -5.80 -3.40 22.65
CA LEU A 126 -4.46 -4.00 22.68
C LEU A 126 -4.19 -4.65 24.05
N SER A 127 -3.47 -5.76 24.07
CA SER A 127 -3.10 -6.48 25.31
C SER A 127 -1.89 -5.85 25.99
N SER A 128 -1.93 -5.67 27.31
CA SER A 128 -0.81 -5.14 28.09
C SER A 128 0.40 -6.09 28.17
N GLU A 129 0.23 -7.36 27.80
CA GLU A 129 1.30 -8.39 27.84
C GLU A 129 2.11 -8.47 26.54
N GLU A 130 1.72 -7.73 25.50
CA GLU A 130 2.35 -7.75 24.20
C GLU A 130 3.12 -6.47 23.88
N ILE A 131 4.10 -6.61 22.99
CA ILE A 131 4.88 -5.49 22.47
C ILE A 131 4.44 -5.27 21.03
N TYR A 132 3.96 -4.07 20.76
CA TYR A 132 3.44 -3.69 19.45
C TYR A 132 4.33 -2.68 18.74
N SER A 133 4.27 -2.71 17.41
CA SER A 133 4.85 -1.67 16.57
C SER A 133 3.96 -1.37 15.36
N LEU A 134 4.07 -0.14 14.87
CA LEU A 134 3.49 0.28 13.60
C LEU A 134 4.55 0.19 12.51
N SER A 135 4.18 -0.40 11.38
CA SER A 135 4.96 -0.36 10.14
C SER A 135 4.31 0.67 9.21
N CYS A 136 5.07 1.69 8.84
CA CYS A 136 4.61 2.82 8.02
C CYS A 136 5.38 2.85 6.69
N TRP A 137 4.79 2.29 5.63
CA TRP A 137 5.39 2.30 4.30
C TRP A 137 4.99 3.56 3.53
N ASN A 138 5.96 4.33 3.03
CA ASN A 138 5.71 5.56 2.29
C ASN A 138 5.68 5.29 0.79
N LEU A 139 4.50 5.45 0.19
CA LEU A 139 4.28 5.26 -1.24
C LEU A 139 5.06 6.25 -2.11
N LEU A 140 5.43 7.43 -1.61
CA LEU A 140 6.21 8.40 -2.38
C LEU A 140 7.69 7.99 -2.55
N ILE A 141 8.16 7.02 -1.76
CA ILE A 141 9.52 6.47 -1.82
C ILE A 141 9.44 4.93 -1.78
N PRO A 142 8.87 4.31 -2.83
CA PRO A 142 8.40 2.92 -2.80
C PRO A 142 9.49 1.89 -2.50
N GLU A 143 10.75 2.19 -2.84
CA GLU A 143 11.91 1.31 -2.64
C GLU A 143 12.42 1.30 -1.18
N LYS A 144 11.97 2.24 -0.35
CA LYS A 144 12.38 2.26 1.06
C LYS A 144 11.56 1.28 1.89
N SER A 145 12.26 0.59 2.78
CA SER A 145 11.62 -0.23 3.80
C SER A 145 10.70 0.61 4.69
N PRO A 146 9.58 0.05 5.16
CA PRO A 146 8.67 0.75 6.06
C PRO A 146 9.38 1.27 7.32
N LEU A 147 8.99 2.46 7.79
CA LEU A 147 9.45 2.99 9.07
C LEU A 147 8.73 2.27 10.21
N GLU A 148 9.47 1.82 11.22
CA GLU A 148 8.90 1.20 12.41
C GLU A 148 8.73 2.22 13.55
N ILE A 149 7.52 2.33 14.10
CA ILE A 149 7.22 3.12 15.29
C ILE A 149 6.83 2.17 16.42
N LYS A 150 7.63 2.13 17.49
CA LYS A 150 7.34 1.29 18.65
C LYS A 150 6.22 1.88 19.49
N ILE A 151 5.25 1.04 19.86
CA ILE A 151 4.16 1.44 20.74
C ILE A 151 4.64 1.26 22.19
N PRO A 152 4.45 2.26 23.07
CA PRO A 152 4.77 2.13 24.49
C PRO A 152 4.03 0.95 25.13
N LEU A 153 4.62 0.38 26.18
CA LEU A 153 3.95 -0.64 27.01
C LEU A 153 2.64 -0.06 27.56
N ILE A 154 1.56 -0.78 27.34
CA ILE A 154 0.21 -0.37 27.70
C ILE A 154 -0.03 -0.74 29.16
N SER A 155 -0.49 0.23 29.94
CA SER A 155 -0.82 -0.03 31.34
C SER A 155 -2.07 -0.92 31.42
N PRO A 156 -2.20 -1.81 32.43
CA PRO A 156 -3.40 -2.66 32.58
C PRO A 156 -4.71 -1.88 32.69
N ASP A 157 -4.64 -0.62 33.11
CA ASP A 157 -5.79 0.28 33.29
C ASP A 157 -6.04 1.21 32.08
N GLU A 158 -5.25 1.11 31.01
CA GLU A 158 -5.38 1.94 29.80
C GLU A 158 -6.06 1.20 28.66
N ASP A 159 -7.30 1.58 28.36
CA ASP A 159 -8.06 1.00 27.24
C ASP A 159 -7.61 1.53 25.87
N ASN A 160 -6.95 2.69 25.84
CA ASN A 160 -6.56 3.41 24.64
C ASN A 160 -5.12 3.90 24.71
N VAL A 161 -4.37 3.71 23.63
CA VAL A 161 -3.02 4.27 23.46
C VAL A 161 -2.99 5.24 22.28
N THR A 162 -2.46 6.45 22.50
CA THR A 162 -2.27 7.44 21.44
C THR A 162 -0.80 7.51 21.06
N ILE A 163 -0.50 7.23 19.79
CA ILE A 163 0.85 7.22 19.23
C ILE A 163 1.02 8.44 18.33
N ARG A 164 2.11 9.17 18.51
CA ARG A 164 2.53 10.23 17.59
C ARG A 164 3.30 9.62 16.43
N LEU A 165 2.88 9.94 15.20
CA LEU A 165 3.46 9.37 14.00
C LEU A 165 4.77 10.09 13.61
N GLU A 166 4.82 11.43 13.73
CA GLU A 166 5.98 12.26 13.37
C GLU A 166 6.61 11.90 12.01
N LEU A 167 5.77 11.49 11.06
CA LEU A 167 6.18 11.04 9.73
C LEU A 167 6.51 12.22 8.82
N LEU A 168 7.53 12.05 7.97
CA LEU A 168 7.90 12.99 6.90
C LEU A 168 6.80 13.09 5.83
N PRO A 169 6.85 14.06 4.91
CA PRO A 169 5.92 14.13 3.79
C PRO A 169 5.83 12.80 3.02
N GLY A 170 4.60 12.37 2.76
CA GLY A 170 4.30 11.03 2.26
C GLY A 170 2.82 10.67 2.25
N ILE A 171 2.53 9.60 1.51
CA ILE A 171 1.27 8.86 1.57
C ILE A 171 1.62 7.49 2.16
N TYR A 172 1.13 7.20 3.37
CA TYR A 172 1.55 6.05 4.14
C TYR A 172 0.49 4.95 4.17
N HIS A 173 0.91 3.71 3.92
CA HIS A 173 0.17 2.53 4.31
C HIS A 173 0.67 2.10 5.70
N VAL A 174 -0.25 1.95 6.66
CA VAL A 174 0.09 1.70 8.06
C VAL A 174 -0.46 0.36 8.52
N GLN A 175 0.39 -0.42 9.17
CA GLN A 175 0.09 -1.76 9.66
C GLN A 175 0.52 -1.92 11.11
N LEU A 176 -0.24 -2.72 11.88
CA LEU A 176 0.05 -3.05 13.27
C LEU A 176 0.67 -4.44 13.36
N PHE A 177 1.79 -4.53 14.08
CA PHE A 177 2.50 -5.77 14.35
C PHE A 177 2.60 -6.03 15.86
N ALA A 178 2.60 -7.31 16.23
CA ALA A 178 3.04 -7.78 17.54
C ALA A 178 4.14 -8.82 17.36
N LYS A 179 5.31 -8.59 17.98
CA LYS A 179 6.47 -9.53 17.93
C LYS A 179 6.72 -10.10 16.51
N GLN A 180 6.69 -9.24 15.48
CA GLN A 180 6.86 -9.55 14.04
C GLN A 180 5.67 -10.19 13.30
N LYS A 181 4.56 -10.49 13.98
CA LYS A 181 3.33 -10.94 13.34
C LYS A 181 2.45 -9.75 12.96
N LEU A 182 2.04 -9.68 11.70
CA LEU A 182 1.02 -8.73 11.25
C LEU A 182 -0.30 -9.05 11.96
N LEU A 183 -0.81 -8.09 12.74
CA LEU A 183 -2.09 -8.21 13.43
C LEU A 183 -3.21 -7.58 12.61
N HIS A 184 -3.02 -6.34 12.16
CA HIS A 184 -4.06 -5.58 11.48
C HIS A 184 -3.48 -4.63 10.43
N ASN A 185 -4.21 -4.46 9.33
CA ASN A 185 -4.01 -3.34 8.42
C ASN A 185 -4.82 -2.16 8.95
N LEU A 186 -4.14 -1.05 9.26
CA LEU A 186 -4.80 0.14 9.82
C LEU A 186 -5.28 1.08 8.69
N GLY A 187 -4.82 0.85 7.47
CA GLY A 187 -5.24 1.57 6.27
C GLY A 187 -4.25 2.65 5.86
N TRP A 188 -4.77 3.74 5.31
CA TRP A 188 -3.96 4.78 4.67
C TRP A 188 -4.01 6.11 5.41
N TRP A 189 -2.86 6.76 5.52
CA TRP A 189 -2.72 8.05 6.18
C TRP A 189 -1.85 9.00 5.35
N CYS A 190 -2.33 10.22 5.18
CA CYS A 190 -1.58 11.32 4.58
C CYS A 190 -1.94 12.61 5.31
N ASN A 191 -0.93 13.37 5.74
CA ASN A 191 -1.09 14.74 6.25
C ASN A 191 -0.23 15.74 5.48
N SER A 192 0.28 15.34 4.32
CA SER A 192 1.15 16.17 3.48
C SER A 192 0.32 17.20 2.71
N ASN A 193 0.90 18.35 2.39
CA ASN A 193 0.34 19.22 1.37
C ASN A 193 0.64 18.64 -0.02
N GLN A 194 -0.12 19.09 -1.02
CA GLN A 194 0.02 18.64 -2.40
C GLN A 194 1.43 18.86 -2.98
N THR A 195 2.17 19.82 -2.43
CA THR A 195 3.52 20.20 -2.88
C THR A 195 4.63 19.66 -1.99
N ASP A 196 4.30 18.97 -0.90
CA ASP A 196 5.30 18.46 0.03
C ASP A 196 5.89 17.18 -0.53
N LEU A 197 7.16 17.24 -0.91
CA LEU A 197 7.92 16.10 -1.43
C LEU A 197 8.85 15.56 -0.33
N PRO A 198 9.14 14.24 -0.35
CA PRO A 198 10.18 13.67 0.49
C PRO A 198 11.54 14.26 0.09
N ASP A 199 12.46 14.43 1.05
CA ASP A 199 13.77 15.05 0.81
C ASP A 199 14.57 14.33 -0.28
N GLU A 200 14.38 13.02 -0.40
CA GLU A 200 14.99 12.18 -1.43
C GLU A 200 14.60 12.58 -2.86
N ALA A 201 13.42 13.17 -3.04
CA ALA A 201 12.97 13.66 -4.34
C ALA A 201 13.68 14.96 -4.75
N LEU A 202 14.28 15.71 -3.82
CA LEU A 202 14.95 16.98 -4.13
C LEU A 202 16.23 16.80 -4.95
N GLU A 203 16.84 15.62 -4.87
CA GLU A 203 18.10 15.28 -5.55
C GLU A 203 17.91 14.28 -6.70
N ASN A 204 16.70 13.74 -6.88
CA ASN A 204 16.39 12.70 -7.86
C ASN A 204 15.21 13.13 -8.76
N GLU A 205 15.53 13.58 -9.97
CA GLU A 205 14.53 14.05 -10.95
C GLU A 205 13.49 12.97 -11.32
N ALA A 206 13.88 11.69 -11.35
CA ALA A 206 12.96 10.60 -11.65
C ALA A 206 11.95 10.40 -10.50
N LEU A 207 12.43 10.51 -9.25
CA LEU A 207 11.61 10.39 -8.05
C LEU A 207 10.72 11.62 -7.86
N GLU A 208 11.23 12.82 -8.15
CA GLU A 208 10.44 14.06 -8.20
C GLU A 208 9.29 13.92 -9.20
N ASN A 209 9.59 13.46 -10.43
CA ASN A 209 8.56 13.23 -11.45
C ASN A 209 7.53 12.18 -11.03
N TYR A 210 7.98 11.07 -10.44
CA TYR A 210 7.07 10.07 -9.87
C TYR A 210 6.15 10.66 -8.82
N CYS A 211 6.70 11.37 -7.83
CA CYS A 211 5.93 11.99 -6.77
C CYS A 211 4.89 12.97 -7.32
N TYR A 212 5.25 13.80 -8.31
CA TYR A 212 4.28 14.69 -8.93
C TYR A 212 3.16 13.92 -9.65
N THR A 213 3.50 12.91 -10.45
CA THR A 213 2.49 12.14 -11.20
C THR A 213 1.55 11.34 -10.31
N ILE A 214 1.95 10.97 -9.09
CA ILE A 214 1.07 10.30 -8.14
C ILE A 214 0.25 11.29 -7.29
N LEU A 215 0.85 12.38 -6.83
CA LEU A 215 0.22 13.41 -6.00
C LEU A 215 -0.74 14.33 -6.78
N GLY A 216 -0.51 14.52 -8.08
CA GLY A 216 -1.30 15.41 -8.92
C GLY A 216 -2.43 14.72 -9.70
N ASN A 217 -3.06 15.49 -10.57
CA ASN A 217 -4.16 15.04 -11.44
C ASN A 217 -3.68 14.58 -12.82
N GLU A 218 -2.42 14.15 -12.93
CA GLU A 218 -1.84 13.61 -14.15
C GLU A 218 -2.55 12.32 -14.58
N SER A 219 -2.44 12.02 -15.87
CA SER A 219 -3.07 10.85 -16.45
C SER A 219 -2.42 9.55 -15.94
N ILE A 220 -3.19 8.45 -15.91
CA ILE A 220 -2.67 7.12 -15.56
C ILE A 220 -1.44 6.75 -16.43
N PRO A 221 -1.43 6.98 -17.76
CA PRO A 221 -0.24 6.74 -18.57
C PRO A 221 1.01 7.49 -18.11
N ASP A 222 0.88 8.77 -17.73
CA ASP A 222 2.02 9.57 -17.25
C ASP A 222 2.56 9.01 -15.94
N PHE A 223 1.66 8.65 -15.02
CA PHE A 223 2.01 7.98 -13.77
C PHE A 223 2.73 6.65 -14.02
N LEU A 224 2.20 5.78 -14.89
CA LEU A 224 2.82 4.49 -15.18
C LEU A 224 4.22 4.66 -15.79
N ASN A 225 4.41 5.64 -16.67
CA ASN A 225 5.71 5.93 -17.25
C ASN A 225 6.73 6.38 -16.19
N ALA A 226 6.29 7.18 -15.20
CA ALA A 226 7.15 7.58 -14.10
C ALA A 226 7.44 6.40 -13.14
N ALA A 227 6.42 5.62 -12.81
CA ALA A 227 6.47 4.50 -11.87
C ALA A 227 7.38 3.36 -12.34
N GLN A 228 7.56 3.18 -13.66
CA GLN A 228 8.47 2.16 -14.23
C GLN A 228 9.93 2.30 -13.81
N ASN A 229 10.35 3.46 -13.28
CA ASN A 229 11.73 3.69 -12.84
C ASN A 229 12.02 3.17 -11.42
N PHE A 230 11.02 2.57 -10.75
CA PHE A 230 11.13 2.14 -9.35
C PHE A 230 10.71 0.69 -9.19
N ASP A 231 11.36 0.02 -8.24
CA ASP A 231 10.96 -1.31 -7.81
C ASP A 231 9.88 -1.26 -6.72
N TYR A 232 8.96 -2.22 -6.76
CA TYR A 232 7.87 -2.36 -5.80
C TYR A 232 7.84 -3.79 -5.27
N GLU A 233 7.68 -3.91 -3.95
CA GLU A 233 7.32 -5.19 -3.36
C GLU A 233 5.87 -5.52 -3.71
N TYR A 234 5.67 -6.45 -4.64
CA TYR A 234 4.36 -6.78 -5.21
C TYR A 234 3.31 -7.11 -4.13
N GLN A 235 3.67 -7.94 -3.14
CA GLN A 235 2.77 -8.36 -2.07
C GLN A 235 2.37 -7.21 -1.14
N LEU A 236 3.31 -6.31 -0.84
CA LEU A 236 3.07 -5.12 -0.05
C LEU A 236 2.11 -4.17 -0.79
N LEU A 237 2.36 -3.93 -2.09
CA LEU A 237 1.51 -3.09 -2.92
C LEU A 237 0.09 -3.67 -3.07
N GLU A 238 -0.04 -4.99 -3.28
CA GLU A 238 -1.34 -5.67 -3.38
C GLU A 238 -2.15 -5.51 -2.08
N THR A 239 -1.50 -5.75 -0.94
CA THR A 239 -2.10 -5.59 0.38
C THR A 239 -2.52 -4.14 0.62
N ALA A 240 -1.66 -3.18 0.24
CA ALA A 240 -1.92 -1.76 0.39
C ALA A 240 -3.11 -1.32 -0.47
N ILE A 241 -3.22 -1.76 -1.73
CA ILE A 241 -4.38 -1.47 -2.60
C ILE A 241 -5.67 -2.05 -2.00
N HIS A 242 -5.65 -3.30 -1.54
CA HIS A 242 -6.82 -3.92 -0.92
C HIS A 242 -7.28 -3.13 0.31
N SER A 243 -6.36 -2.65 1.14
CA SER A 243 -6.68 -1.83 2.31
C SER A 243 -7.32 -0.50 1.92
N LEU A 244 -6.91 0.11 0.80
CA LEU A 244 -7.48 1.37 0.33
C LEU A 244 -8.98 1.22 0.02
N CYS A 245 -9.37 0.08 -0.55
CA CYS A 245 -10.76 -0.21 -0.91
C CYS A 245 -11.64 -0.59 0.29
N SER A 246 -11.07 -1.34 1.24
CA SER A 246 -11.84 -2.04 2.30
C SER A 246 -11.78 -1.38 3.68
N LEU A 247 -10.84 -0.47 3.93
CA LEU A 247 -10.58 0.10 5.26
C LEU A 247 -10.72 1.61 5.32
N SER A 248 -10.64 2.14 6.55
CA SER A 248 -10.61 3.57 6.82
C SER A 248 -9.31 4.21 6.29
N TYR A 249 -9.42 5.47 5.88
CA TYR A 249 -8.29 6.27 5.42
C TYR A 249 -8.41 7.69 5.98
N HIS A 250 -7.26 8.34 6.16
CA HIS A 250 -7.17 9.74 6.56
C HIS A 250 -6.39 10.50 5.50
N PHE A 251 -7.12 11.13 4.57
CA PHE A 251 -6.54 11.91 3.49
C PHE A 251 -6.94 13.38 3.56
N PRO A 252 -6.04 14.29 3.14
CA PRO A 252 -6.39 15.68 2.93
C PRO A 252 -7.36 15.80 1.76
N LYS A 253 -8.17 16.87 1.73
CA LYS A 253 -9.23 17.08 0.72
C LYS A 253 -8.73 17.08 -0.73
N TRP A 254 -7.46 17.36 -0.95
CA TRP A 254 -6.86 17.41 -2.29
C TRP A 254 -6.50 16.02 -2.82
N LEU A 255 -6.29 15.03 -1.95
CA LEU A 255 -5.88 13.67 -2.34
C LEU A 255 -7.12 12.80 -2.55
N ASP A 256 -7.49 12.63 -3.82
CA ASP A 256 -8.65 11.81 -4.18
C ASP A 256 -8.33 10.30 -4.10
N LYS A 257 -9.05 9.59 -3.22
CA LYS A 257 -8.89 8.14 -3.03
C LYS A 257 -9.10 7.35 -4.32
N ASN A 258 -10.10 7.70 -5.14
CA ASN A 258 -10.44 6.91 -6.32
C ASN A 258 -9.38 7.06 -7.41
N SER A 259 -8.88 8.27 -7.62
CA SER A 259 -7.76 8.58 -8.51
C SER A 259 -6.52 7.80 -8.09
N LEU A 260 -6.18 7.81 -6.80
CA LEU A 260 -5.05 7.04 -6.26
C LEU A 260 -5.25 5.53 -6.48
N SER A 261 -6.42 4.98 -6.15
CA SER A 261 -6.73 3.56 -6.34
C SER A 261 -6.57 3.15 -7.80
N ASN A 262 -7.14 3.91 -8.73
CA ASN A 262 -7.07 3.62 -10.16
C ASN A 262 -5.62 3.62 -10.68
N LYS A 263 -4.80 4.57 -10.22
CA LYS A 263 -3.36 4.63 -10.56
C LYS A 263 -2.64 3.38 -10.04
N LEU A 264 -2.84 3.02 -8.77
CA LEU A 264 -2.17 1.86 -8.17
C LEU A 264 -2.64 0.52 -8.76
N GLU A 265 -3.93 0.38 -9.07
CA GLU A 265 -4.48 -0.78 -9.77
C GLU A 265 -3.92 -0.92 -11.19
N ALA A 266 -3.73 0.19 -11.91
CA ALA A 266 -3.07 0.15 -13.22
C ALA A 266 -1.60 -0.27 -13.11
N LEU A 267 -0.89 0.16 -12.05
CA LEU A 267 0.48 -0.23 -11.79
C LEU A 267 0.60 -1.72 -11.48
N ILE A 268 -0.21 -2.25 -10.55
CA ILE A 268 -0.13 -3.66 -10.16
C ILE A 268 -0.48 -4.59 -11.33
N ASN A 269 -1.41 -4.19 -12.20
CA ASN A 269 -1.73 -4.93 -13.42
C ASN A 269 -0.54 -4.96 -14.38
N THR A 270 0.18 -3.85 -14.51
CA THR A 270 1.39 -3.75 -15.35
C THR A 270 2.50 -4.66 -14.81
N LEU A 271 2.75 -4.63 -13.49
CA LEU A 271 3.72 -5.51 -12.82
C LEU A 271 3.35 -6.99 -12.99
N LYS A 272 2.06 -7.34 -12.87
CA LYS A 272 1.57 -8.70 -13.06
C LYS A 272 1.82 -9.22 -14.49
N ILE A 273 1.67 -8.36 -15.50
CA ILE A 273 1.97 -8.70 -16.90
C ILE A 273 3.46 -8.95 -17.10
N GLN A 274 4.32 -8.13 -16.49
CA GLN A 274 5.78 -8.30 -16.55
C GLN A 274 6.24 -9.61 -15.89
N LEU A 275 5.62 -9.97 -14.75
CA LEU A 275 5.88 -11.23 -14.04
C LEU A 275 5.45 -12.47 -14.84
N THR A 276 4.38 -12.37 -15.64
CA THR A 276 3.87 -13.48 -16.46
C THR A 276 4.54 -13.58 -17.83
N ASN A 277 5.22 -12.54 -18.31
CA ASN A 277 5.97 -12.52 -19.57
C ASN A 277 7.33 -11.80 -19.41
N PRO A 278 8.38 -12.46 -18.90
CA PRO A 278 9.68 -11.84 -18.66
C PRO A 278 10.48 -11.45 -19.93
N ASN A 279 9.95 -11.67 -21.14
CA ASN A 279 10.65 -11.47 -22.42
C ASN A 279 10.12 -10.32 -23.30
N LEU A 280 9.27 -9.41 -22.80
CA LEU A 280 8.83 -8.24 -23.56
C LEU A 280 9.72 -7.02 -23.26
N PRO A 281 10.36 -6.39 -24.27
CA PRO A 281 11.08 -5.14 -24.07
C PRO A 281 10.11 -4.01 -23.69
N PRO A 282 10.56 -3.01 -22.90
CA PRO A 282 9.73 -1.91 -22.44
C PRO A 282 9.11 -1.15 -23.61
N VAL A 283 7.78 -1.00 -23.57
CA VAL A 283 6.99 -0.32 -24.60
C VAL A 283 7.32 1.18 -24.58
N LYS A 284 8.01 1.67 -25.60
CA LYS A 284 8.17 3.12 -25.85
C LYS A 284 6.84 3.72 -26.35
N PRO A 285 6.40 4.88 -25.84
CA PRO A 285 5.25 5.57 -26.42
C PRO A 285 5.60 6.16 -27.79
N ILE A 286 4.69 5.98 -28.74
CA ILE A 286 4.74 6.54 -30.09
C ILE A 286 4.41 8.03 -30.00
N VAL A 287 5.32 8.90 -30.44
CA VAL A 287 5.07 10.33 -30.64
C VAL A 287 4.70 10.54 -32.11
N GLU A 288 3.46 10.96 -32.39
CA GLU A 288 3.06 11.43 -33.72
C GLU A 288 3.30 12.95 -33.86
N PRO A 289 3.76 13.43 -35.04
CA PRO A 289 4.04 14.85 -35.27
C PRO A 289 2.80 15.60 -35.79
N ILE A 290 2.48 16.74 -35.18
CA ILE A 290 1.42 17.64 -35.66
C ILE A 290 2.00 18.65 -36.67
N SER A 291 1.36 18.71 -37.84
CA SER A 291 1.67 19.57 -38.98
C SER A 291 1.31 21.04 -38.76
N THR A 292 2.18 21.95 -39.21
CA THR A 292 2.08 23.41 -39.13
C THR A 292 1.28 24.03 -40.30
N LYS A 293 0.44 25.04 -40.01
CA LYS A 293 -0.04 26.04 -40.98
C LYS A 293 0.18 27.47 -40.46
N ASN A 294 0.72 28.32 -41.34
CA ASN A 294 1.08 29.73 -41.15
C ASN A 294 -0.12 30.69 -41.13
N ILE A 295 -0.05 31.76 -40.32
CA ILE A 295 -0.83 33.02 -40.48
C ILE A 295 0.08 34.25 -40.19
N ALA A 296 -0.29 35.39 -40.78
CA ALA A 296 0.47 36.60 -41.14
C ALA A 296 1.00 37.51 -40.00
N ALA A 297 1.86 38.45 -40.41
CA ALA A 297 2.75 39.28 -39.61
C ALA A 297 2.09 40.36 -38.73
N THR A 298 2.24 40.21 -37.43
CA THR A 298 2.06 41.22 -36.37
C THR A 298 3.41 41.56 -35.73
N LYS A 299 3.54 42.76 -35.15
CA LYS A 299 4.79 43.36 -34.68
C LYS A 299 5.41 42.55 -33.53
N LYS A 300 6.30 41.61 -33.88
CA LYS A 300 6.95 40.67 -32.96
C LYS A 300 7.77 41.41 -31.91
N SER A 301 7.50 41.13 -30.64
CA SER A 301 8.22 41.70 -29.50
C SER A 301 8.77 40.58 -28.62
N TRP A 302 9.90 40.80 -27.96
CA TRP A 302 10.58 39.77 -27.15
C TRP A 302 10.56 40.11 -25.67
N LEU A 303 10.38 39.10 -24.82
CA LEU A 303 10.42 39.21 -23.36
C LEU A 303 11.44 38.22 -22.79
N LEU A 304 12.32 38.72 -21.91
CA LEU A 304 13.19 37.90 -21.08
C LEU A 304 12.60 37.79 -19.69
N ILE A 305 12.26 36.57 -19.30
CA ILE A 305 11.76 36.24 -17.97
C ILE A 305 12.95 35.73 -17.16
N LYS A 306 13.31 36.42 -16.09
CA LYS A 306 14.28 35.91 -15.12
C LYS A 306 13.57 35.22 -13.97
N LEU A 307 14.13 34.10 -13.55
CA LEU A 307 13.57 33.24 -12.52
C LEU A 307 14.32 33.43 -11.21
N THR A 308 13.58 33.43 -10.11
CA THR A 308 14.16 33.48 -8.75
C THR A 308 15.00 32.24 -8.47
N ILE A 309 14.65 31.09 -9.09
CA ILE A 309 15.34 29.82 -8.93
C ILE A 309 15.73 29.27 -10.31
N PRO A 310 17.00 29.36 -10.73
CA PRO A 310 17.45 28.93 -12.06
C PRO A 310 17.16 27.45 -12.35
N LYS A 311 17.15 26.58 -11.33
CA LYS A 311 16.87 25.15 -11.46
C LYS A 311 15.41 24.83 -11.84
N LYS A 312 14.47 25.74 -11.62
CA LYS A 312 13.05 25.55 -11.98
C LYS A 312 12.72 26.05 -13.39
N ARG A 313 13.73 26.29 -14.22
CA ARG A 313 13.59 26.82 -15.59
C ARG A 313 12.74 25.94 -16.50
N ASP A 314 12.99 24.64 -16.53
CA ASP A 314 12.21 23.72 -17.35
C ASP A 314 10.78 23.55 -16.84
N TYR A 315 10.59 23.65 -15.52
CA TYR A 315 9.28 23.68 -14.88
C TYR A 315 8.47 24.91 -15.33
N ILE A 316 9.03 26.12 -15.21
CA ILE A 316 8.33 27.34 -15.62
C ILE A 316 8.07 27.34 -17.13
N HIS A 317 8.99 26.81 -17.93
CA HIS A 317 8.76 26.61 -19.36
C HIS A 317 7.54 25.71 -19.67
N LYS A 318 7.38 24.60 -18.94
CA LYS A 318 6.20 23.73 -19.05
C LYS A 318 4.93 24.43 -18.58
N ILE A 319 4.98 25.16 -17.45
CA ILE A 319 3.84 25.92 -16.92
C ILE A 319 3.39 27.00 -17.92
N ILE A 320 4.32 27.74 -18.52
CA ILE A 320 3.98 28.73 -19.56
C ILE A 320 3.29 28.03 -20.74
N LYS A 321 3.77 26.87 -21.19
CA LYS A 321 3.12 26.10 -22.26
C LYS A 321 1.69 25.67 -21.90
N ILE A 322 1.47 25.19 -20.68
CA ILE A 322 0.14 24.81 -20.18
C ILE A 322 -0.79 26.04 -20.15
N LYS A 323 -0.31 27.13 -19.57
CA LYS A 323 -1.08 28.38 -19.41
C LYS A 323 -1.41 29.03 -20.74
N VAL A 324 -0.53 28.92 -21.75
CA VAL A 324 -0.82 29.33 -23.13
C VAL A 324 -2.02 28.57 -23.69
N VAL A 325 -2.12 27.26 -23.41
CA VAL A 325 -3.25 26.45 -23.87
C VAL A 325 -4.53 26.76 -23.08
N GLU A 326 -4.42 26.83 -21.75
CA GLU A 326 -5.53 27.06 -20.82
C GLU A 326 -6.23 28.41 -21.08
N TYR A 327 -5.45 29.49 -21.26
CA TYR A 327 -5.97 30.84 -21.47
C TYR A 327 -6.08 31.24 -22.95
N LYS A 328 -5.93 30.28 -23.87
CA LYS A 328 -6.02 30.51 -25.33
C LYS A 328 -5.09 31.64 -25.83
N LEU A 329 -3.85 31.68 -25.35
CA LEU A 329 -2.85 32.70 -25.68
C LEU A 329 -1.96 32.31 -26.87
N GLN A 330 -2.35 31.32 -27.68
CA GLN A 330 -1.53 30.83 -28.81
C GLN A 330 -1.31 31.91 -29.88
N ASP A 331 -2.27 32.83 -30.04
CA ASP A 331 -2.16 33.95 -30.96
C ASP A 331 -1.27 35.09 -30.40
N GLU A 332 -1.00 35.07 -29.09
CA GLU A 332 -0.24 36.10 -28.38
C GLU A 332 1.20 35.69 -28.06
N ILE A 333 1.47 34.40 -27.84
CA ILE A 333 2.82 33.85 -27.61
C ILE A 333 3.22 32.98 -28.81
N LEU A 334 4.14 33.51 -29.62
CA LEU A 334 4.62 32.91 -30.87
C LEU A 334 5.69 31.83 -30.65
N SER A 335 6.58 32.03 -29.69
CA SER A 335 7.60 31.04 -29.35
C SER A 335 8.09 31.18 -27.91
N ILE A 336 8.51 30.05 -27.35
CA ILE A 336 9.11 29.95 -26.02
C ILE A 336 10.45 29.26 -26.19
N GLN A 337 11.52 29.93 -25.78
CA GLN A 337 12.89 29.47 -25.97
C GLN A 337 13.62 29.40 -24.63
N LEU A 338 14.51 28.41 -24.52
CA LEU A 338 15.43 28.26 -23.41
C LEU A 338 16.84 28.63 -23.89
N PRO A 339 17.30 29.87 -23.63
CA PRO A 339 18.67 30.29 -23.93
C PRO A 339 19.73 29.25 -23.51
N THR A 340 20.61 28.86 -24.43
CA THR A 340 21.62 27.80 -24.18
C THR A 340 22.86 28.30 -23.44
N GLN A 341 23.14 29.60 -23.48
CA GLN A 341 24.30 30.20 -22.82
C GLN A 341 24.15 30.19 -21.29
N TRP A 342 25.22 29.83 -20.58
CA TRP A 342 25.21 29.67 -19.11
C TRP A 342 24.78 30.93 -18.34
N ILE A 343 25.06 32.11 -18.88
CA ILE A 343 24.68 33.41 -18.29
C ILE A 343 23.16 33.63 -18.25
N TYR A 344 22.39 32.84 -19.01
CA TYR A 344 20.93 32.88 -19.08
C TYR A 344 20.30 31.60 -18.55
N LYS A 345 21.02 30.82 -17.73
CA LYS A 345 20.52 29.58 -17.10
C LYS A 345 19.30 29.79 -16.20
N ASP A 346 19.04 31.03 -15.82
CA ASP A 346 17.92 31.46 -14.99
C ASP A 346 16.81 32.14 -15.80
N SER A 347 16.91 32.12 -17.13
CA SER A 347 16.11 32.96 -17.99
C SER A 347 15.31 32.15 -19.02
N ILE A 348 14.09 32.59 -19.32
CA ILE A 348 13.25 32.08 -20.40
C ILE A 348 12.98 33.21 -21.37
N LEU A 349 13.08 32.94 -22.66
CA LEU A 349 12.88 33.92 -23.71
C LEU A 349 11.53 33.65 -24.39
N LEU A 350 10.69 34.69 -24.48
CA LEU A 350 9.40 34.62 -25.14
C LEU A 350 9.32 35.57 -26.31
N GLN A 351 8.72 35.10 -27.40
CA GLN A 351 8.32 35.95 -28.51
C GLN A 351 6.80 36.14 -28.48
N CYS A 352 6.35 37.38 -28.47
CA CYS A 352 4.96 37.74 -28.26
C CYS A 352 4.46 38.75 -29.31
N ASN A 353 3.14 38.73 -29.56
CA ASN A 353 2.45 39.73 -30.37
C ASN A 353 1.97 40.92 -29.52
N ASN A 354 1.53 40.66 -28.28
CA ASN A 354 1.11 41.69 -27.33
C ASN A 354 1.79 41.49 -25.96
N ILE A 355 2.76 42.36 -25.63
CA ILE A 355 3.49 42.30 -24.36
C ILE A 355 2.57 42.55 -23.16
N GLU A 356 1.62 43.47 -23.25
CA GLU A 356 0.81 43.88 -22.09
C GLU A 356 -0.07 42.72 -21.59
N ILE A 357 -0.71 42.02 -22.52
CA ILE A 357 -1.52 40.83 -22.23
C ILE A 357 -0.62 39.75 -21.64
N VAL A 358 0.48 39.38 -22.32
CA VAL A 358 1.37 38.31 -21.86
C VAL A 358 1.99 38.60 -20.50
N ASN A 359 2.42 39.84 -20.26
CA ASN A 359 3.03 40.26 -19.00
C ASN A 359 2.04 40.08 -17.82
N SER A 360 0.75 40.41 -18.00
CA SER A 360 -0.27 40.24 -16.96
C SER A 360 -0.46 38.78 -16.49
N TYR A 361 -0.20 37.80 -17.36
CA TYR A 361 -0.32 36.37 -17.03
C TYR A 361 0.97 35.77 -16.48
N ILE A 362 2.11 36.29 -16.91
CA ILE A 362 3.41 35.71 -16.54
C ILE A 362 3.91 36.28 -15.22
N GLN A 363 3.59 37.53 -14.89
CA GLN A 363 3.93 38.09 -13.58
C GLN A 363 3.25 37.37 -12.41
N THR A 364 2.15 36.65 -12.66
CA THR A 364 1.42 35.90 -11.62
C THR A 364 1.96 34.47 -11.41
N LEU A 365 2.93 34.03 -12.22
CA LEU A 365 3.56 32.73 -12.04
C LEU A 365 4.56 32.77 -10.89
N ASP A 366 4.48 31.77 -10.02
CA ASP A 366 5.48 31.56 -8.98
C ASP A 366 6.88 31.44 -9.61
N TYR A 367 7.90 31.91 -8.89
CA TYR A 367 9.31 31.89 -9.30
C TYR A 367 9.71 32.82 -10.44
N VAL A 368 8.80 33.68 -10.95
CA VAL A 368 9.16 34.79 -11.84
C VAL A 368 9.68 35.97 -11.01
N GLN A 369 10.94 36.36 -11.23
CA GLN A 369 11.57 37.46 -10.52
C GLN A 369 11.38 38.80 -11.24
N THR A 370 11.73 38.84 -12.53
CA THR A 370 11.61 40.06 -13.34
C THR A 370 11.31 39.71 -14.79
N ILE A 371 10.53 40.55 -15.47
CA ILE A 371 10.24 40.44 -16.89
C ILE A 371 10.81 41.69 -17.57
N GLN A 372 11.67 41.50 -18.57
CA GLN A 372 12.34 42.59 -19.29
C GLN A 372 12.02 42.52 -20.79
N PRO A 373 11.50 43.59 -21.41
CA PRO A 373 11.34 43.65 -22.86
C PRO A 373 12.72 43.75 -23.54
N LEU A 374 12.89 42.99 -24.62
CA LEU A 374 14.11 42.96 -25.43
C LEU A 374 13.86 43.47 -26.84
N LEU A 375 14.88 44.13 -27.41
CA LEU A 375 14.93 44.44 -28.84
C LEU A 375 15.22 43.15 -29.63
N SER A 376 14.67 43.05 -30.84
CA SER A 376 14.80 41.84 -31.68
C SER A 376 16.25 41.43 -31.98
N GLN A 377 17.17 42.41 -32.03
CA GLN A 377 18.60 42.16 -32.25
C GLN A 377 19.29 41.51 -31.03
N ASP A 378 18.81 41.80 -29.82
CA ASP A 378 19.37 41.24 -28.59
C ASP A 378 18.77 39.86 -28.30
N ALA A 379 17.48 39.66 -28.59
CA ALA A 379 16.85 38.34 -28.49
C ALA A 379 17.54 37.30 -29.40
N GLN A 380 17.94 37.66 -30.62
CA GLN A 380 18.66 36.77 -31.54
C GLN A 380 20.06 36.38 -31.06
N LYS A 381 20.69 37.16 -30.18
CA LYS A 381 22.02 36.81 -29.60
C LYS A 381 21.90 35.87 -28.40
N ILE A 382 20.70 35.78 -27.83
CA ILE A 382 20.37 35.03 -26.61
C ILE A 382 19.71 33.68 -26.96
N SER A 383 18.94 33.64 -28.06
CA SER A 383 18.18 32.48 -28.56
C SER A 383 19.05 31.28 -28.91
#